data_AF-A0AAD6YY69-F1
#
_entry.id   AF-A0AAD6YY69-F1
#
_cell.length_a   1.000
_cell.length_b   1.000
_cell.length_c   1.000
_cell.angle_alpha   90.00
_cell.angle_beta   90.00
_cell.angle_gamma   90.00
#
_symmetry.space_group_name_H-M   'P 1'
#
loop_
_entity.id
_entity.type
_entity.pdbx_description
1 polymer ?
#
loop_
_entity_poly.entity_id
_entity_poly.type
_entity_poly.pdbx_seq_one_letter_code
_entity_poly.pdbx_strand_id
1 'polypeptide(L)'
;TKLGLESLRVKLRQGEANDVLRSLCESIQHSQALRQHKNARSNAVHGQEKITCAVQRIKDVQTKIQSYVQKYWQACTAMITLGCNPQDPKFGFPELRDKDLYTKNIDQTHNLDDGGKVESWIW
;
A
#
# COMPACT_ATOMS: atom_id res chain seq x y z
N THR A 1 -25.81 -6.63 25.36
CA THR A 1 -25.76 -7.61 24.24
C THR A 1 -24.32 -7.82 23.81
N LYS A 2 -23.70 -8.94 24.23
CA LYS A 2 -22.28 -9.27 23.96
C LYS A 2 -21.95 -9.31 22.45
N LEU A 3 -22.91 -9.77 21.63
CA LEU A 3 -22.83 -9.75 20.16
C LEU A 3 -22.68 -8.35 19.54
N GLY A 4 -23.28 -7.31 20.14
CA GLY A 4 -23.21 -5.95 19.59
C GLY A 4 -21.80 -5.38 19.67
N LEU A 5 -21.09 -5.63 20.77
CA LEU A 5 -19.72 -5.16 20.98
C LEU A 5 -18.69 -5.86 20.08
N GLU A 6 -18.88 -7.16 19.82
CA GLU A 6 -18.01 -7.92 18.91
C GLU A 6 -18.14 -7.41 17.47
N SER A 7 -19.37 -7.14 17.02
CA SER A 7 -19.60 -6.56 15.68
C SER A 7 -18.96 -5.18 15.50
N LEU A 8 -18.96 -4.34 16.54
CA LEU A 8 -18.32 -3.03 16.52
C LEU A 8 -16.80 -3.14 16.44
N ARG A 9 -16.20 -4.07 17.20
CA ARG A 9 -14.76 -4.33 17.18
C ARG A 9 -14.29 -4.80 15.81
N VAL A 10 -15.05 -5.68 15.16
CA VAL A 10 -14.75 -6.12 13.80
C VAL A 10 -14.76 -4.93 12.84
N LYS A 11 -15.83 -4.11 12.84
CA LYS A 11 -15.90 -2.91 12.00
C LYS A 11 -14.74 -1.94 12.23
N LEU A 12 -14.31 -1.77 13.48
CA LEU A 12 -13.16 -0.94 13.81
C LEU A 12 -11.87 -1.47 13.17
N ARG A 13 -11.62 -2.78 13.26
CA ARG A 13 -10.44 -3.41 12.63
C ARG A 13 -10.49 -3.37 11.11
N GLN A 14 -11.68 -3.46 10.51
CA GLN A 14 -11.85 -3.28 9.06
C GLN A 14 -11.51 -1.84 8.64
N GLY A 15 -11.96 -0.85 9.42
CA GLY A 15 -11.59 0.56 9.21
C GLY A 15 -10.08 0.77 9.27
N GLU A 16 -9.43 0.24 10.31
CA GLU A 16 -7.96 0.30 10.45
C GLU A 16 -7.23 -0.35 9.27
N ALA A 17 -7.68 -1.53 8.82
CA ALA A 17 -7.10 -2.19 7.67
C ALA A 17 -7.21 -1.35 6.39
N ASN A 18 -8.37 -0.72 6.14
CA ASN A 18 -8.59 0.18 5.00
C ASN A 18 -7.72 1.44 5.08
N ASP A 19 -7.61 2.06 6.25
CA ASP A 19 -6.76 3.25 6.44
C ASP A 19 -5.28 2.93 6.23
N VAL A 20 -4.84 1.76 6.68
CA VAL A 20 -3.48 1.28 6.44
C VAL A 20 -3.23 1.00 4.96
N LEU A 21 -4.18 0.37 4.25
CA LEU A 21 -4.06 0.14 2.80
C LEU A 21 -3.96 1.45 2.02
N ARG A 22 -4.75 2.47 2.38
CA ARG A 22 -4.66 3.80 1.78
C ARG A 22 -3.28 4.43 2.01
N SER A 23 -2.79 4.40 3.24
CA SER A 23 -1.46 4.93 3.60
C SER A 23 -0.32 4.18 2.90
N LEU A 24 -0.48 2.88 2.71
CA LEU A 24 0.45 2.03 1.97
C LEU A 24 0.49 2.45 0.49
N CYS A 25 -0.67 2.66 -0.13
CA CYS A 25 -0.77 3.11 -1.52
C CYS A 25 -0.08 4.47 -1.73
N GLU A 26 -0.39 5.45 -0.88
CA GLU A 26 0.24 6.78 -0.91
C GLU A 26 1.77 6.68 -0.78
N SER A 27 2.26 5.80 0.10
CA SER A 27 3.69 5.58 0.30
C SER A 27 4.38 4.92 -0.90
N ILE A 28 3.71 3.97 -1.56
CA ILE A 28 4.20 3.34 -2.79
C ILE A 28 4.28 4.38 -3.91
N GLN A 29 3.22 5.16 -4.12
CA GLN A 29 3.20 6.23 -5.12
C GLN A 29 4.32 7.25 -4.88
N HIS A 30 4.51 7.67 -3.64
CA HIS A 30 5.58 8.60 -3.26
C HIS A 30 6.98 8.00 -3.54
N SER A 31 7.20 6.73 -3.22
CA SER A 31 8.46 6.03 -3.52
C SER A 31 8.78 6.03 -5.02
N GLN A 32 7.76 5.87 -5.86
CA GLN A 32 7.92 5.88 -7.31
C GLN A 32 8.21 7.27 -7.86
N ALA A 33 7.48 8.29 -7.41
CA ALA A 33 7.77 9.68 -7.78
C ALA A 33 9.21 10.06 -7.43
N LEU A 34 9.72 9.63 -6.26
CA LEU A 34 11.12 9.84 -5.88
C LEU A 34 12.11 9.12 -6.81
N ARG A 35 11.80 7.88 -7.22
CA ARG A 35 12.63 7.10 -8.16
C ARG A 35 12.64 7.74 -9.55
N GLN A 36 11.48 8.16 -10.06
CA GLN A 36 11.36 8.86 -11.33
C GLN A 36 12.12 10.19 -11.30
N HIS A 37 11.94 10.99 -10.26
CA HIS A 37 12.67 12.25 -10.08
C HIS A 37 14.19 12.02 -10.02
N LYS A 38 14.66 10.99 -9.30
CA LYS A 38 16.09 10.62 -9.26
C LYS A 38 16.63 10.23 -10.63
N ASN A 39 15.83 9.51 -11.43
CA ASN A 39 16.24 8.98 -12.73
C ASN A 39 15.94 9.93 -13.91
N ALA A 40 15.29 11.08 -13.67
CA ALA A 40 14.95 12.04 -14.70
C ALA A 40 16.20 12.58 -15.39
N ARG A 41 16.15 12.72 -16.72
CA ARG A 41 17.29 13.18 -17.54
C ARG A 41 17.82 14.55 -17.11
N SER A 42 16.97 15.43 -16.58
CA SER A 42 17.37 16.74 -16.01
C SER A 42 18.20 16.61 -14.73
N ASN A 43 18.02 15.52 -13.99
CA ASN A 43 18.70 15.24 -12.72
C ASN A 43 19.81 14.20 -12.87
N ALA A 44 19.91 13.57 -14.05
CA ALA A 44 20.98 12.66 -14.44
C ALA A 44 22.26 13.44 -14.76
N VAL A 45 22.84 14.09 -13.74
CA VAL A 45 24.16 14.71 -13.86
C VAL A 45 25.19 13.60 -13.99
N HIS A 46 25.84 13.53 -15.16
CA HIS A 46 26.88 12.56 -15.50
C HIS A 46 27.99 12.60 -14.42
N GLY A 47 28.20 11.49 -13.70
CA GLY A 47 29.27 11.37 -12.69
C GLY A 47 28.91 11.66 -11.22
N GLN A 48 27.67 12.03 -10.88
CA GLN A 48 27.25 12.11 -9.48
C GLN A 48 26.67 10.78 -8.99
N GLU A 49 27.55 9.84 -8.61
CA GLU A 49 27.19 8.55 -8.03
C GLU A 49 26.41 8.62 -6.70
N LYS A 50 26.28 9.80 -6.07
CA LYS A 50 25.74 9.91 -4.71
C LYS A 50 24.87 11.15 -4.52
N ILE A 51 23.63 11.12 -5.01
CA ILE A 51 22.57 11.90 -4.35
C ILE A 51 22.16 11.14 -3.08
N THR A 52 23.02 11.17 -2.06
CA THR A 52 22.82 10.48 -0.77
C THR A 52 21.44 10.81 -0.17
N CYS A 53 20.97 12.06 -0.33
CA CYS A 53 19.68 12.50 0.16
C CYS A 53 18.49 11.81 -0.56
N ALA A 54 18.52 11.68 -1.89
CA ALA A 54 17.45 11.03 -2.63
C ALA A 54 17.42 9.52 -2.35
N VAL A 55 18.58 8.88 -2.26
CA VAL A 55 18.70 7.47 -1.87
C VAL A 55 18.19 7.25 -0.44
N GLN A 56 18.53 8.14 0.49
CA GLN A 56 18.05 8.06 1.87
C GLN A 56 16.53 8.22 1.94
N ARG A 57 15.95 9.20 1.23
CA ARG A 57 14.49 9.39 1.16
C ARG A 57 13.77 8.16 0.60
N ILE A 58 14.32 7.52 -0.44
CA ILE A 58 13.75 6.28 -0.98
C ILE A 58 13.79 5.17 0.08
N LYS A 59 14.91 5.00 0.80
CA LYS A 59 15.02 4.02 1.88
C LYS A 59 14.02 4.29 3.02
N ASP A 60 13.88 5.54 3.44
CA ASP A 60 12.97 5.92 4.52
C ASP A 60 11.51 5.59 4.15
N VAL A 61 11.13 5.83 2.89
CA VAL A 61 9.80 5.51 2.37
C VAL A 61 9.60 3.99 2.28
N GLN A 62 10.62 3.23 1.88
CA GLN A 62 10.57 1.76 1.91
C GLN A 62 10.37 1.22 3.33
N THR A 63 11.05 1.79 4.33
CA THR A 63 10.86 1.44 5.74
C THR A 63 9.43 1.74 6.20
N LYS A 64 8.84 2.85 5.76
CA LYS A 64 7.43 3.17 6.05
C LYS A 64 6.47 2.16 5.42
N ILE A 65 6.70 1.79 4.16
CA ILE A 65 5.92 0.75 3.46
C ILE A 65 5.92 -0.55 4.27
N GLN A 66 7.09 -1.01 4.72
CA GLN A 66 7.21 -2.22 5.55
C GLN A 66 6.45 -2.08 6.87
N SER A 67 6.49 -0.92 7.52
CA SER A 67 5.70 -0.66 8.73
C SER A 67 4.19 -0.74 8.48
N TYR A 68 3.71 -0.21 7.35
CA TYR A 68 2.29 -0.31 6.99
C TYR A 68 1.87 -1.75 6.67
N VAL A 69 2.70 -2.52 5.97
CA VAL A 69 2.46 -3.96 5.75
C VAL A 69 2.28 -4.70 7.07
N GLN A 70 3.18 -4.46 8.04
CA GLN A 70 3.06 -5.08 9.36
C GLN A 70 1.77 -4.68 10.09
N LYS A 71 1.38 -3.39 10.04
CA LYS A 71 0.13 -2.92 10.66
C LYS A 71 -1.11 -3.53 10.01
N TYR A 72 -1.09 -3.70 8.69
CA TYR A 72 -2.17 -4.36 7.96
C TYR A 72 -2.32 -5.82 8.43
N TRP A 73 -1.21 -6.56 8.52
CA TRP A 73 -1.24 -7.95 9.01
C TRP A 73 -1.72 -8.04 10.47
N GLN A 74 -1.36 -7.09 11.31
CA GLN A 74 -1.87 -7.02 12.69
C GLN A 74 -3.39 -6.81 12.72
N ALA A 75 -3.92 -5.92 11.87
CA ALA A 75 -5.37 -5.70 11.76
C ALA A 75 -6.09 -6.96 11.26
N CYS A 76 -5.57 -7.62 10.22
CA CYS A 76 -6.10 -8.89 9.72
C CYS A 76 -6.09 -10.00 10.78
N THR A 77 -4.98 -10.16 11.50
CA THR A 77 -4.85 -11.16 12.57
C THR A 77 -5.82 -10.88 13.73
N ALA A 78 -6.03 -9.61 14.07
CA ALA A 78 -7.02 -9.22 15.08
C ALA A 78 -8.45 -9.56 14.62
N MET A 79 -8.77 -9.37 13.33
CA MET A 79 -10.07 -9.77 12.77
C MET A 79 -10.27 -11.29 12.84
N ILE A 80 -9.24 -12.08 12.52
CA ILE A 80 -9.30 -13.55 12.63
C ILE A 80 -9.54 -13.98 14.08
N THR A 81 -8.87 -13.34 15.04
CA THR A 81 -9.05 -13.61 16.47
C THR A 81 -10.46 -13.26 16.97
N LEU A 82 -11.13 -12.29 16.34
CA LEU A 82 -12.52 -11.92 16.61
C LEU A 82 -13.54 -12.87 15.93
N GLY A 83 -13.07 -13.91 15.25
CA GLY A 83 -13.92 -14.94 14.62
C GLY A 83 -14.20 -14.72 13.14
N CYS A 84 -13.51 -13.78 12.47
CA CYS A 84 -13.61 -13.65 11.02
C CYS A 84 -12.85 -14.80 10.33
N ASN A 85 -13.47 -15.44 9.34
CA ASN A 85 -12.82 -16.49 8.55
C ASN A 85 -12.07 -15.86 7.36
N PRO A 86 -10.74 -16.01 7.25
CA PRO A 86 -9.97 -15.46 6.13
C PRO A 86 -10.28 -16.11 4.78
N GLN A 87 -10.91 -17.30 4.78
CA GLN A 87 -11.37 -17.99 3.57
C GLN A 87 -12.78 -17.55 3.13
N ASP A 88 -13.49 -16.75 3.94
CA ASP A 88 -14.79 -16.22 3.55
C ASP A 88 -14.58 -15.13 2.48
N PRO A 89 -15.26 -15.21 1.32
CA PRO A 89 -15.24 -14.14 0.32
C PRO A 89 -15.61 -12.76 0.90
N LYS A 90 -16.39 -12.72 1.98
CA LYS A 90 -16.79 -11.49 2.68
C LYS A 90 -15.69 -10.91 3.58
N PHE A 91 -14.59 -11.63 3.80
CA PHE A 91 -13.46 -11.13 4.59
C PHE A 91 -12.84 -9.90 3.93
N GLY A 92 -12.74 -9.88 2.60
CA GLY A 92 -12.37 -8.69 1.82
C GLY A 92 -10.92 -8.19 2.01
N PHE A 93 -10.12 -8.84 2.84
CA PHE A 93 -8.72 -8.47 3.14
C PHE A 93 -7.77 -9.62 2.80
N PRO A 94 -7.40 -9.81 1.53
CA PRO A 94 -6.48 -10.86 1.14
C PRO A 94 -5.04 -10.52 1.53
N GLU A 95 -4.17 -11.52 1.39
CA GLU A 95 -2.74 -11.41 1.69
C GLU A 95 -2.04 -10.43 0.74
N LEU A 96 -1.27 -9.49 1.30
CA LEU A 96 -0.39 -8.61 0.54
C LEU A 96 0.83 -9.41 0.07
N ARG A 97 0.99 -9.59 -1.24
CA ARG A 97 2.18 -10.22 -1.83
C ARG A 97 3.23 -9.16 -2.13
N ASP A 98 4.50 -9.56 -2.23
CA ASP A 98 5.57 -8.60 -2.56
C ASP A 98 5.30 -7.85 -3.87
N LYS A 99 4.70 -8.51 -4.87
CA LYS A 99 4.31 -7.88 -6.15
C LYS A 99 3.32 -6.72 -5.97
N ASP A 100 2.50 -6.76 -4.93
CA ASP A 100 1.47 -5.78 -4.62
C ASP A 100 2.09 -4.51 -4.02
N LEU A 101 3.32 -4.62 -3.51
CA LEU A 101 4.12 -3.51 -2.97
C LEU A 101 4.93 -2.77 -4.06
N TYR A 102 4.86 -3.22 -5.30
CA TYR A 102 5.55 -2.65 -6.45
C TYR A 102 4.59 -2.38 -7.62
N THR A 103 4.10 -1.15 -7.77
CA THR A 103 3.35 -0.76 -8.97
C THR A 103 4.30 -0.70 -10.17
N LYS A 104 3.99 -1.39 -11.27
CA LYS A 104 4.94 -1.48 -12.40
C LYS A 104 5.10 -0.20 -13.21
N ASN A 105 4.14 0.73 -13.19
CA ASN A 105 4.23 2.07 -13.77
C ASN A 105 2.97 2.84 -13.38
N ILE A 106 3.09 4.00 -12.71
CA ILE A 106 1.94 4.89 -12.46
C ILE A 106 1.50 5.59 -13.76
N ASP A 107 2.44 5.78 -14.71
CA ASP A 107 2.18 6.43 -16.00
C ASP A 107 1.55 5.51 -17.05
N GLN A 108 1.51 4.20 -16.78
CA GLN A 108 0.84 3.26 -17.66
C GLN A 108 -0.66 3.35 -17.36
N THR A 109 -1.27 4.36 -17.97
CA THR A 109 -2.72 4.49 -18.06
C THR A 109 -3.25 3.17 -18.59
N HIS A 110 -3.89 2.37 -17.75
CA HIS A 110 -4.67 1.25 -18.22
C HIS A 110 -5.88 1.86 -18.93
N ASN A 111 -5.85 1.87 -20.26
CA ASN A 111 -7.01 2.20 -21.07
C ASN A 111 -8.06 1.11 -20.81
N LEU A 112 -8.95 1.37 -19.86
CA LEU A 112 -10.25 0.73 -19.81
C LEU A 112 -11.07 1.38 -20.93
N ASP A 113 -11.71 0.53 -21.74
CA ASP A 113 -12.46 0.86 -22.96
C ASP A 113 -13.70 1.77 -22.74
N ASP A 114 -13.77 2.48 -21.62
CA ASP A 114 -14.97 3.24 -21.21
C ASP A 114 -14.64 4.52 -20.40
N GLY A 115 -13.53 5.20 -20.74
CA GLY A 115 -13.26 6.60 -20.35
C GLY A 115 -13.07 6.91 -18.85
N GLY A 116 -13.20 5.93 -17.96
CA GLY A 116 -13.00 6.08 -16.52
C GLY A 116 -11.54 5.92 -16.11
N LYS A 117 -10.92 6.98 -15.57
CA LYS A 117 -9.66 6.87 -14.84
C LYS A 117 -9.93 6.23 -13.49
N VAL A 118 -9.69 4.92 -13.38
CA VAL A 118 -9.61 4.25 -12.08
C VAL A 118 -8.15 4.24 -11.67
N GLU A 119 -7.83 4.80 -10.50
CA GLU A 119 -6.54 4.57 -9.87
C GLU A 119 -6.32 3.06 -9.80
N SER A 120 -5.26 2.57 -10.45
CA SER A 120 -4.91 1.15 -10.46
C SER A 120 -4.76 0.67 -9.02
N TRP A 121 -5.83 0.13 -8.45
CA TRP A 121 -5.79 -0.45 -7.14
C TRP A 121 -4.94 -1.71 -7.22
N ILE A 122 -4.14 -1.87 -6.17
CA ILE A 122 -3.47 -3.10 -5.84
C ILE A 122 -4.56 -4.17 -5.70
N TRP A 123 -4.77 -4.96 -6.75
CA TRP A 123 -5.38 -6.29 -6.75
C TRP A 123 -4.85 -7.10 -7.95
#